data_AF-A0A938E1M3-F1
#
_entry.id   AF-A0A938E1M3-F1
#
_cell.length_a   1.000
_cell.length_b   1.000
_cell.length_c   1.000
_cell.angle_alpha   90.00
_cell.angle_beta   90.00
_cell.angle_gamma   90.00
#
_symmetry.space_group_name_H-M   'P 1'
#
loop_
_entity.id
_entity.type
_entity.pdbx_description
1 polymer ?
#
loop_
_entity_poly.entity_id
_entity_poly.type
_entity_poly.pdbx_seq_one_letter_code
_entity_poly.pdbx_strand_id
1 'polypeptide(L)'
;MSSPRTRRCRSGARRDRLLHGRRTGAAPGHDAPRRGEGLAFCGVIPWPAHQPDYSRLAAAVQGHYAEKDEFADAAAVAALERELKGLGKSAELLVYPDTDHAFANETRPEVYDAEATKQAMARVVAFLYAQLDV
;
A
#
# COMPACT_ATOMS: atom_id res chain seq x y z
N MET A 1 -59.93 13.44 -19.43
CA MET A 1 -60.18 12.81 -20.75
C MET A 1 -59.51 13.66 -21.83
N SER A 2 -58.70 13.00 -22.68
CA SER A 2 -58.30 13.40 -24.04
C SER A 2 -57.37 14.61 -24.29
N SER A 3 -56.05 14.32 -24.34
CA SER A 3 -55.15 14.34 -25.54
C SER A 3 -55.05 15.57 -26.49
N PRO A 4 -54.03 15.66 -27.38
CA PRO A 4 -53.10 16.79 -27.48
C PRO A 4 -53.11 17.41 -28.91
N ARG A 5 -52.09 18.23 -29.24
CA ARG A 5 -51.57 18.66 -30.58
C ARG A 5 -51.35 20.19 -30.53
N THR A 6 -50.20 20.78 -30.85
CA THR A 6 -49.45 20.74 -32.11
C THR A 6 -48.16 21.56 -31.91
N ARG A 7 -47.04 21.16 -32.53
CA ARG A 7 -46.39 21.92 -33.63
C ARG A 7 -45.03 21.31 -33.95
N ARG A 8 -44.97 20.80 -35.18
CA ARG A 8 -43.76 20.50 -35.94
C ARG A 8 -43.15 21.85 -36.34
N CYS A 9 -41.86 22.08 -36.10
CA CYS A 9 -41.12 23.10 -36.83
C CYS A 9 -39.82 22.50 -37.40
N ARG A 10 -39.42 23.09 -38.51
CA ARG A 10 -38.63 22.54 -39.60
C ARG A 10 -37.14 22.38 -39.29
N SER A 11 -36.59 21.33 -39.90
CA SER A 11 -35.31 21.26 -40.60
C SER A 11 -34.52 22.58 -40.77
N GLY A 12 -33.28 22.58 -40.27
CA GLY A 12 -32.20 23.43 -40.73
C GLY A 12 -30.92 22.61 -40.75
N ALA A 13 -30.44 22.25 -41.95
CA ALA A 13 -29.18 21.57 -42.17
C ALA A 13 -28.14 22.58 -42.69
N ARG A 14 -26.85 22.24 -42.48
CA ARG A 14 -25.61 22.81 -43.07
C ARG A 14 -25.03 23.99 -42.25
N ARG A 15 -23.74 24.07 -41.91
CA ARG A 15 -22.52 23.43 -42.43
C ARG A 15 -21.35 23.64 -41.44
N ASP A 16 -20.38 22.73 -41.53
CA ASP A 16 -18.94 22.93 -41.39
C ASP A 16 -18.36 23.50 -40.08
N ARG A 17 -17.89 22.60 -39.22
CA ARG A 17 -16.51 22.73 -38.71
C ARG A 17 -15.90 21.36 -38.43
N LEU A 18 -15.10 20.91 -39.40
CA LEU A 18 -14.07 19.91 -39.20
C LEU A 18 -13.04 20.51 -38.23
N LEU A 19 -13.02 20.03 -36.99
CA LEU A 19 -11.85 20.14 -36.13
C LEU A 19 -11.55 18.74 -35.62
N HIS A 20 -10.59 18.11 -36.28
CA HIS A 20 -9.83 16.99 -35.76
C HIS A 20 -9.14 17.42 -34.45
N GLY A 21 -9.81 17.20 -33.32
CA GLY A 21 -9.19 17.15 -32.01
C GLY A 21 -8.65 15.73 -31.79
N ARG A 22 -7.33 15.57 -31.92
CA ARG A 22 -6.57 14.36 -31.61
C ARG A 22 -7.05 13.71 -30.31
N ARG A 23 -7.35 12.40 -30.37
CA ARG A 23 -7.17 11.51 -29.22
C ARG A 23 -5.67 11.41 -28.96
N THR A 24 -5.16 12.27 -28.10
CA THR A 24 -3.83 12.24 -27.49
C THR A 24 -4.01 12.85 -26.11
N GLY A 25 -3.70 12.24 -24.98
CA GLY A 25 -3.21 10.91 -24.66
C GLY A 25 -3.38 10.74 -23.14
N ALA A 26 -3.35 9.48 -22.70
CA ALA A 26 -3.08 8.99 -21.35
C ALA A 26 -3.37 9.90 -20.12
N ALA A 27 -4.30 9.44 -19.28
CA ALA A 27 -4.17 9.53 -17.82
C ALA A 27 -4.62 8.18 -17.22
N PRO A 28 -4.05 7.67 -16.11
CA PRO A 28 -2.87 8.10 -15.36
C PRO A 28 -1.73 7.04 -15.43
N GLY A 29 -0.48 7.48 -15.59
CA GLY A 29 0.70 6.60 -15.55
C GLY A 29 1.47 6.76 -14.24
N HIS A 30 0.86 6.33 -13.13
CA HIS A 30 1.59 5.84 -11.97
C HIS A 30 0.72 4.69 -11.47
N ASP A 31 1.02 3.52 -12.00
CA ASP A 31 0.33 2.28 -11.72
C ASP A 31 0.08 2.19 -10.21
N ALA A 32 -1.20 2.21 -9.81
CA ALA A 32 -1.58 1.66 -8.52
C ALA A 32 -0.94 0.27 -8.44
N PRO A 33 -0.30 -0.09 -7.31
CA PRO A 33 0.42 -1.35 -7.20
C PRO A 33 -0.51 -2.47 -7.70
N ARG A 34 -0.03 -3.27 -8.65
CA ARG A 34 -0.76 -4.46 -9.08
C ARG A 34 -1.03 -5.25 -7.79
N ARG A 35 -2.32 -5.36 -7.42
CA ARG A 35 -2.77 -6.03 -6.20
C ARG A 35 -2.31 -7.48 -6.29
N GLY A 36 -1.22 -7.79 -5.60
CA GLY A 36 -0.54 -9.06 -5.73
C GLY A 36 0.83 -8.97 -5.09
N GLU A 37 0.97 -9.69 -3.97
CA GLU A 37 2.16 -9.82 -3.11
C GLU A 37 2.28 -8.68 -2.07
N GLY A 38 2.00 -9.02 -0.80
CA GLY A 38 2.24 -8.19 0.37
C GLY A 38 3.23 -8.87 1.31
N LEU A 39 4.26 -8.16 1.76
CA LEU A 39 5.19 -8.66 2.78
C LEU A 39 4.76 -8.13 4.14
N ALA A 40 4.36 -9.03 5.04
CA ALA A 40 3.76 -8.67 6.33
C ALA A 40 4.71 -8.83 7.54
N PHE A 41 5.97 -9.21 7.31
CA PHE A 41 7.01 -9.16 8.33
C PHE A 41 8.33 -8.80 7.66
N CYS A 42 8.58 -7.50 7.51
CA CYS A 42 9.86 -7.00 7.04
C CYS A 42 10.79 -6.86 8.24
N GLY A 43 11.92 -7.58 8.24
CA GLY A 43 12.99 -7.33 9.19
C GLY A 43 13.83 -6.16 8.71
N VAL A 44 14.23 -5.27 9.63
CA VAL A 44 15.33 -4.33 9.37
C VAL A 44 16.61 -5.15 9.32
N ILE A 45 17.39 -4.99 8.24
CA ILE A 45 18.73 -5.57 8.15
C ILE A 45 19.70 -4.53 8.72
N PRO A 46 20.28 -4.75 9.92
CA PRO A 46 21.12 -3.75 10.57
C PRO A 46 22.48 -3.56 9.89
N TRP A 47 22.88 -4.46 8.98
CA TRP A 47 24.16 -4.38 8.27
C TRP A 47 24.02 -3.56 6.96
N PRO A 48 24.63 -2.36 6.85
CA PRO A 48 24.48 -1.49 5.68
C PRO A 48 24.97 -2.14 4.38
N ALA A 49 25.97 -3.03 4.46
CA ALA A 49 26.53 -3.72 3.30
C ALA A 49 25.60 -4.80 2.71
N HIS A 50 24.50 -5.14 3.40
CA HIS A 50 23.57 -6.20 3.00
C HIS A 50 22.14 -5.68 2.82
N GLN A 51 21.99 -4.38 2.62
CA GLN A 51 20.70 -3.79 2.31
C GLN A 51 20.18 -4.32 0.95
N PRO A 52 18.91 -4.75 0.86
CA PRO A 52 18.29 -5.10 -0.40
C PRO A 52 18.19 -3.87 -1.31
N ASP A 53 18.20 -4.09 -2.62
CA ASP A 53 17.80 -3.05 -3.56
C ASP A 53 16.27 -2.90 -3.56
N TYR A 54 15.77 -2.00 -2.72
CA TYR A 54 14.34 -1.71 -2.57
C TYR A 54 13.69 -1.10 -3.81
N SER A 55 14.47 -0.60 -4.78
CA SER A 55 13.91 -0.05 -6.03
C SER A 55 13.14 -1.11 -6.82
N ARG A 56 13.59 -2.37 -6.72
CA ARG A 56 13.02 -3.53 -7.41
C ARG A 56 11.83 -4.15 -6.67
N LEU A 57 11.51 -3.69 -5.46
CA LEU A 57 10.39 -4.21 -4.68
C LEU A 57 9.06 -3.82 -5.32
N ALA A 58 8.28 -4.80 -5.76
CA ALA A 58 6.96 -4.57 -6.38
C ALA A 58 5.79 -4.69 -5.38
N ALA A 59 6.06 -5.19 -4.18
CA ALA A 59 5.07 -5.49 -3.14
C ALA A 59 4.79 -4.29 -2.23
N ALA A 60 3.58 -4.26 -1.67
CA ALA A 60 3.30 -3.45 -0.49
C ALA A 60 3.99 -4.09 0.73
N VAL A 61 4.42 -3.26 1.67
CA VAL A 61 5.16 -3.67 2.87
C VAL A 61 4.40 -3.29 4.13
N GLN A 62 4.21 -4.26 5.01
CA GLN A 62 3.87 -4.05 6.41
C GLN A 62 4.95 -4.67 7.29
N GLY A 63 5.52 -3.90 8.22
CA GLY A 63 6.54 -4.38 9.15
C GLY A 63 6.07 -4.25 10.60
N HIS A 64 6.51 -5.18 11.45
CA HIS A 64 6.13 -5.24 12.86
C HIS A 64 7.40 -5.35 13.70
N TYR A 65 7.65 -4.35 14.54
CA TYR A 65 8.90 -4.17 15.25
C TYR A 65 8.67 -4.02 16.75
N ALA A 66 9.60 -4.53 17.56
CA ALA A 66 9.57 -4.32 18.99
C ALA A 66 10.17 -2.96 19.37
N GLU A 67 9.63 -2.30 20.39
CA GLU A 67 10.19 -1.03 20.89
C GLU A 67 11.61 -1.22 21.44
N LYS A 68 11.88 -2.34 22.11
CA LYS A 68 13.18 -2.66 22.72
C LYS A 68 14.10 -3.44 21.77
N ASP A 69 13.81 -3.45 20.47
CA ASP A 69 14.63 -4.16 19.49
C ASP A 69 15.96 -3.42 19.23
N GLU A 70 17.07 -3.97 19.72
CA GLU A 70 18.41 -3.40 19.52
C GLU A 70 18.90 -3.54 18.06
N PHE A 71 18.31 -4.43 17.27
CA PHE A 71 18.65 -4.63 15.86
C PHE A 71 17.83 -3.74 14.93
N ALA A 72 16.62 -3.38 15.35
CA ALA A 72 15.64 -2.63 14.57
C ALA A 72 15.04 -1.48 15.39
N ASP A 73 15.89 -0.58 15.87
CA ASP A 73 15.44 0.55 16.68
C ASP A 73 14.45 1.46 15.93
N ALA A 74 13.71 2.28 16.67
CA ALA A 74 12.69 3.15 16.10
C ALA A 74 13.25 4.12 15.03
N ALA A 75 14.52 4.52 15.12
CA ALA A 75 15.13 5.41 14.14
C ALA A 75 15.45 4.69 12.82
N ALA A 76 15.94 3.45 12.89
CA ALA A 76 16.18 2.59 11.74
C ALA A 76 14.86 2.21 11.04
N VAL A 77 13.82 1.88 11.82
CA VAL A 77 12.48 1.63 11.29
C VAL A 77 11.93 2.86 10.57
N ALA A 78 12.00 4.05 11.18
CA ALA A 78 11.54 5.28 10.56
C ALA A 78 12.35 5.64 9.29
N ALA A 79 13.66 5.38 9.28
CA ALA A 79 14.52 5.60 8.13
C ALA A 79 14.12 4.69 6.95
N LEU A 80 13.91 3.40 7.22
CA LEU A 80 13.45 2.44 6.22
C LEU A 80 12.07 2.80 5.67
N GLU A 81 11.13 3.17 6.53
CA GLU A 81 9.78 3.56 6.08
C GLU A 81 9.85 4.78 5.14
N ARG A 82 10.68 5.77 5.48
CA ARG A 82 10.90 6.96 4.64
C ARG A 82 11.56 6.59 3.31
N GLU A 83 12.53 5.69 3.30
CA GLU A 83 13.18 5.23 2.08
C GLU A 83 12.18 4.54 1.15
N LEU A 84 11.41 3.58 1.67
CA LEU A 84 10.37 2.87 0.90
C LEU A 84 9.33 3.84 0.33
N LYS A 85 8.85 4.78 1.15
CA LYS A 85 7.91 5.82 0.69
C LYS A 85 8.54 6.75 -0.34
N GLY A 86 9.82 7.12 -0.18
CA GLY A 86 10.57 7.92 -1.14
C GLY A 86 10.76 7.26 -2.50
N LEU A 87 10.81 5.92 -2.52
CA LEU A 87 10.81 5.09 -3.74
C LEU A 87 9.39 4.84 -4.31
N GLY A 88 8.36 5.51 -3.77
CA GLY A 88 6.98 5.37 -4.21
C GLY A 88 6.31 4.04 -3.79
N LYS A 89 6.87 3.32 -2.82
CA LYS A 89 6.32 2.06 -2.33
C LYS A 89 5.25 2.31 -1.27
N SER A 90 4.26 1.42 -1.21
CA SER A 90 3.28 1.38 -0.12
C SER A 90 3.93 0.69 1.07
N ALA A 91 4.27 1.43 2.12
CA ALA A 91 4.92 0.91 3.32
C ALA A 91 4.25 1.44 4.60
N GLU A 92 3.99 0.52 5.54
CA GLU A 92 3.51 0.80 6.89
C GLU A 92 4.36 0.00 7.89
N LEU A 93 5.18 0.67 8.70
CA LEU A 93 6.01 0.01 9.71
C LEU A 93 5.50 0.35 11.10
N LEU A 94 5.14 -0.67 11.88
CA LEU A 94 4.50 -0.55 13.19
C LEU A 94 5.47 -0.97 14.30
N VAL A 95 5.60 -0.13 15.34
CA VAL A 95 6.39 -0.42 16.53
C VAL A 95 5.46 -0.71 17.71
N TYR A 96 5.71 -1.80 18.41
CA TYR A 96 4.90 -2.28 19.53
C TYR A 96 5.54 -1.87 20.87
N PRO A 97 4.85 -1.08 21.71
CA PRO A 97 5.40 -0.60 22.96
C PRO A 97 5.68 -1.75 23.94
N ASP A 98 6.67 -1.57 24.80
CA ASP A 98 7.08 -2.49 25.86
C ASP A 98 7.50 -3.91 25.42
N THR A 99 7.61 -4.17 24.12
CA THR A 99 7.96 -5.50 23.58
C THR A 99 9.45 -5.65 23.31
N ASP A 100 9.94 -6.88 23.45
CA ASP A 100 11.31 -7.29 23.18
C ASP A 100 11.46 -7.92 21.79
N HIS A 101 12.70 -8.00 21.29
CA HIS A 101 12.99 -8.69 20.04
C HIS A 101 12.41 -10.11 20.04
N ALA A 102 11.76 -10.47 18.93
CA ALA A 102 11.01 -11.72 18.77
C ALA A 102 9.79 -11.87 19.72
N PHE A 103 9.09 -10.78 20.04
CA PHE A 103 7.86 -10.80 20.85
C PHE A 103 6.77 -11.75 20.35
N ALA A 104 6.77 -12.10 19.06
CA ALA A 104 5.85 -13.05 18.45
C ALA A 104 6.26 -14.53 18.58
N ASN A 105 7.37 -14.83 19.25
CA ASN A 105 7.89 -16.19 19.37
C ASN A 105 7.34 -16.89 20.62
N GLU A 106 6.25 -17.64 20.45
CA GLU A 106 5.61 -18.43 21.51
C GLU A 106 6.54 -19.45 22.21
N THR A 107 7.62 -19.88 21.53
CA THR A 107 8.59 -20.84 22.11
C THR A 107 9.60 -20.19 23.05
N ARG A 108 9.61 -18.85 23.13
CA ARG A 108 10.50 -18.04 23.96
C ARG A 108 9.68 -17.22 24.96
N PRO A 109 9.17 -17.85 26.05
CA PRO A 109 8.26 -17.21 26.98
C PRO A 109 8.86 -15.99 27.69
N GLU A 110 10.18 -15.84 27.71
CA GLU A 110 10.87 -14.69 28.29
C GLU A 110 10.75 -13.39 27.48
N VAL A 111 10.44 -13.48 26.18
CA VAL A 111 10.21 -12.31 25.30
C VAL A 111 8.81 -12.31 24.67
N TYR A 112 8.08 -13.42 24.75
CA TYR A 112 6.76 -13.54 24.13
C TYR A 112 5.74 -12.58 24.74
N ASP A 113 5.14 -11.75 23.90
CA ASP A 113 4.03 -10.86 24.26
C ASP A 113 2.77 -11.29 23.50
N ALA A 114 1.84 -11.93 24.20
CA ALA A 114 0.62 -12.47 23.59
C ALA A 114 -0.30 -11.39 23.00
N GLU A 115 -0.39 -10.21 23.62
CA GLU A 115 -1.30 -9.16 23.18
C GLU A 115 -0.74 -8.44 21.96
N ALA A 116 0.55 -8.10 21.98
CA ALA A 116 1.25 -7.54 20.82
C ALA A 116 1.25 -8.54 19.65
N THR A 117 1.46 -9.83 19.91
CA THR A 117 1.41 -10.89 18.88
C THR A 117 0.03 -10.95 18.24
N LYS A 118 -1.03 -11.00 19.06
CA LYS A 118 -2.41 -11.02 18.58
C LYS A 118 -2.73 -9.78 17.75
N GLN A 119 -2.29 -8.60 18.19
CA GLN A 119 -2.50 -7.36 17.46
C GLN A 119 -1.72 -7.35 16.13
N ALA A 120 -0.46 -7.79 16.13
CA ALA A 120 0.35 -7.92 14.92
C ALA A 120 -0.30 -8.86 13.92
N MET A 121 -0.70 -10.06 14.34
CA MET A 121 -1.36 -11.03 13.46
C MET A 121 -2.67 -10.52 12.89
N ALA A 122 -3.48 -9.80 13.68
CA ALA A 122 -4.71 -9.20 13.17
C ALA A 122 -4.45 -8.17 12.05
N ARG A 123 -3.40 -7.34 12.20
CA ARG A 123 -2.99 -6.36 11.18
C ARG A 123 -2.44 -7.04 9.93
N VAL A 124 -1.59 -8.06 10.10
CA VAL A 124 -1.03 -8.88 9.00
C VAL A 124 -2.15 -9.47 8.16
N VAL A 125 -3.13 -10.13 8.79
CA VAL A 125 -4.24 -10.76 8.09
C VAL A 125 -5.06 -9.72 7.34
N ALA A 126 -5.41 -8.59 7.99
CA ALA A 126 -6.15 -7.51 7.36
C ALA A 126 -5.38 -6.90 6.16
N PHE A 127 -4.07 -6.71 6.30
CA PHE A 127 -3.19 -6.21 5.25
C PHE A 127 -3.16 -7.17 4.06
N LEU A 128 -2.96 -8.47 4.30
CA LEU A 128 -2.92 -9.48 3.25
C LEU A 128 -4.26 -9.56 2.50
N TYR A 129 -5.39 -9.54 3.20
CA TYR A 129 -6.71 -9.47 2.55
C TYR A 129 -6.89 -8.20 1.71
N ALA A 130 -6.31 -7.07 2.12
CA ALA A 130 -6.35 -5.85 1.32
C ALA A 130 -5.45 -5.91 0.06
N GLN A 131 -4.43 -6.77 0.05
CA GLN A 131 -3.52 -6.97 -1.09
C GLN A 131 -3.97 -8.09 -2.04
N LEU A 132 -4.71 -9.08 -1.54
CA LEU A 132 -5.24 -10.19 -2.33
C LEU A 132 -6.61 -9.80 -2.89
N ASP A 133 -6.71 -9.73 -4.21
CA ASP A 133 -7.96 -9.48 -4.94
C ASP A 133 -8.84 -10.76 -4.88
N VAL A 134 -9.51 -10.99 -3.75
CA VAL A 134 -10.43 -12.14 -3.51
C VAL A 134 -11.89 -11.73 -3.50
#